data_AF-A0A7S0IYJ5-F1
#
_entry.id   AF-A0A7S0IYJ5-F1
#
_cell.length_a   1.000
_cell.length_b   1.000
_cell.length_c   1.000
_cell.angle_alpha   90.00
_cell.angle_beta   90.00
_cell.angle_gamma   90.00
#
_symmetry.space_group_name_H-M   'P 1'
#
loop_
_entity.id
_entity.type
_entity.pdbx_description
1 polymer ?
#
loop_
_entity_poly.entity_id
_entity_poly.type
_entity_poly.pdbx_seq_one_letter_code
_entity_poly.pdbx_strand_id
1 'polypeptide(L)'
;NSSTKWLVTLAQIVAVWTRRDFISPYIVLGAIGATFSTSSLKRLINQQRPVGAPFTDPGMPSSHALVSFFAATGWALLFRSAAASAVLLACATVVSVLRVVCGYHTVAQVSVGALLGAVSAFGWMQLATVIAATVEPRTAFVAVWACYFGGSVLFLGKKLPAWLGKDAAL
;
A
#
# COMPACT_ATOMS: atom_id res chain seq x y z
N ASN A 1 0.16 -13.36 -10.77
CA ASN A 1 0.50 -12.03 -10.17
C ASN A 1 1.36 -11.14 -11.08
N SER A 2 1.83 -11.60 -12.26
CA SER A 2 2.73 -10.76 -13.07
C SER A 2 2.02 -9.62 -13.80
N SER A 3 0.82 -9.83 -14.33
CA SER A 3 0.08 -8.75 -15.03
C SER A 3 -0.63 -7.78 -14.10
N THR A 4 -1.07 -8.24 -12.92
CA THR A 4 -1.82 -7.44 -11.94
C THR A 4 -1.04 -6.22 -11.44
N LYS A 5 0.30 -6.33 -11.34
CA LYS A 5 1.18 -5.24 -10.88
C LYS A 5 1.10 -4.00 -11.78
N TRP A 6 1.05 -4.22 -13.10
CA TRP A 6 0.96 -3.15 -14.10
C TRP A 6 -0.41 -2.51 -14.11
N LEU A 7 -1.47 -3.32 -14.04
CA LEU A 7 -2.84 -2.82 -13.99
C LEU A 7 -3.07 -1.93 -12.76
N VAL A 8 -2.64 -2.38 -11.57
CA VAL A 8 -2.79 -1.60 -10.33
C VAL A 8 -1.99 -0.31 -10.39
N THR A 9 -0.76 -0.36 -10.90
CA THR A 9 0.10 0.84 -11.04
C THR A 9 -0.52 1.85 -12.01
N LEU A 10 -0.99 1.41 -13.17
CA LEU A 10 -1.63 2.27 -14.16
C LEU A 10 -2.93 2.87 -13.62
N ALA A 11 -3.80 2.04 -13.04
CA ALA A 11 -5.06 2.49 -12.46
C ALA A 11 -4.82 3.54 -11.35
N GLN A 12 -3.81 3.33 -10.52
CA GLN A 12 -3.42 4.28 -9.48
C GLN A 12 -2.91 5.61 -10.06
N ILE A 13 -2.04 5.56 -11.08
CA ILE A 13 -1.57 6.77 -11.76
C ILE A 13 -2.75 7.54 -12.36
N VAL A 14 -3.61 6.86 -13.12
CA VAL A 14 -4.79 7.49 -13.73
C VAL A 14 -5.69 8.11 -12.66
N ALA A 15 -5.96 7.41 -11.57
CA ALA A 15 -6.79 7.92 -10.48
C ALA A 15 -6.20 9.17 -9.81
N VAL A 16 -4.89 9.21 -9.55
CA VAL A 16 -4.22 10.38 -8.95
C VAL A 16 -4.24 11.57 -9.92
N TRP A 17 -3.89 11.33 -11.18
CA TRP A 17 -3.73 12.39 -12.18
C TRP A 17 -5.06 12.97 -12.67
N THR A 18 -6.15 12.22 -12.62
CA THR A 18 -7.48 12.72 -12.98
C THR A 18 -8.10 13.57 -11.88
N ARG A 19 -7.83 13.28 -10.60
CA ARG A 19 -8.42 13.98 -9.46
C ARG A 19 -7.78 15.34 -9.17
N ARG A 20 -6.50 15.52 -9.52
CA ARG A 20 -5.74 16.79 -9.36
C ARG A 20 -5.89 17.42 -7.97
N ASP A 21 -6.04 16.60 -6.94
CA ASP A 21 -6.21 17.03 -5.55
C ASP A 21 -4.94 16.82 -4.72
N PHE A 22 -4.95 17.30 -3.48
CA PHE A 22 -3.89 17.10 -2.51
C PHE A 22 -3.89 15.66 -1.95
N ILE A 23 -5.08 15.11 -1.71
CA ILE A 23 -5.25 13.89 -0.91
C ILE A 23 -4.90 12.61 -1.68
N SER A 24 -5.24 12.51 -2.97
CA SER A 24 -4.95 11.30 -3.77
C SER A 24 -3.46 10.99 -3.81
N PRO A 25 -2.56 11.91 -4.24
CA PRO A 25 -1.12 11.64 -4.24
C PRO A 25 -0.58 11.44 -2.82
N TYR A 26 -1.16 12.09 -1.81
CA TYR A 26 -0.77 11.92 -0.41
C TYR A 26 -1.01 10.49 0.10
N ILE A 27 -2.17 9.90 -0.20
CA ILE A 27 -2.46 8.50 0.15
C ILE A 27 -1.51 7.56 -0.58
N VAL A 28 -1.24 7.81 -1.87
CA VAL A 28 -0.31 6.96 -2.65
C VAL A 28 1.11 7.05 -2.11
N LEU A 29 1.58 8.25 -1.75
CA LEU A 29 2.87 8.45 -1.11
C LEU A 29 2.98 7.65 0.20
N GLY A 30 1.93 7.68 1.03
CA GLY A 30 1.84 6.86 2.23
C GLY A 30 1.90 5.36 1.93
N ALA A 31 1.21 4.89 0.88
CA ALA A 31 1.22 3.47 0.48
C ALA A 31 2.58 3.00 -0.05
N ILE A 32 3.32 3.89 -0.73
CA ILE A 32 4.73 3.66 -1.11
C ILE A 32 5.58 3.50 0.16
N GLY A 33 5.43 4.43 1.12
CA GLY A 33 6.08 4.34 2.43
C GLY A 33 5.77 3.03 3.15
N ALA A 34 4.50 2.66 3.23
CA ALA A 34 4.02 1.40 3.81
C ALA A 34 4.67 0.16 3.16
N THR A 35 4.89 0.19 1.84
CA THR A 35 5.58 -0.90 1.13
C THR A 35 7.04 -1.03 1.56
N PHE A 36 7.73 0.09 1.76
CA PHE A 36 9.10 0.10 2.28
C PHE A 36 9.14 -0.35 3.74
N SER A 37 8.24 0.17 4.60
CA SER A 37 8.13 -0.21 6.00
C SER A 37 7.90 -1.71 6.17
N THR A 38 6.99 -2.30 5.39
CA THR A 38 6.79 -3.76 5.34
C THR A 38 8.07 -4.51 4.98
N SER A 39 8.84 -4.01 4.00
CA SER A 39 10.06 -4.69 3.55
C SER A 39 11.14 -4.65 4.64
N SER A 40 11.22 -3.55 5.38
CA SER A 40 12.11 -3.42 6.54
C SER A 40 11.66 -4.33 7.69
N LEU A 41 10.38 -4.29 8.08
CA LEU A 41 9.83 -5.15 9.14
C LEU A 41 10.02 -6.63 8.85
N LYS A 42 9.82 -7.06 7.60
CA LYS A 42 10.07 -8.44 7.18
C LYS A 42 11.50 -8.90 7.47
N ARG A 43 12.48 -8.02 7.24
CA ARG A 43 13.89 -8.33 7.51
C ARG A 43 14.20 -8.34 8.99
N LEU A 44 13.58 -7.44 9.76
CA LEU A 44 13.77 -7.36 11.21
C LEU A 44 13.13 -8.54 11.95
N ILE A 45 11.92 -8.93 11.55
CA ILE A 45 11.15 -10.00 12.20
C ILE A 45 11.64 -11.38 11.72
N ASN A 46 12.00 -11.50 10.43
CA ASN A 46 12.51 -12.72 9.81
C ASN A 46 11.68 -14.00 10.09
N GLN A 47 10.37 -13.85 10.30
CA GLN A 47 9.49 -15.00 10.53
C GLN A 47 9.29 -15.77 9.22
N GLN A 48 9.43 -17.09 9.26
CA GLN A 48 9.18 -17.96 8.12
C GLN A 48 7.70 -17.95 7.68
N ARG A 49 7.47 -18.23 6.39
CA ARG A 49 6.14 -18.47 5.83
C ARG A 49 5.60 -19.84 6.26
N PRO A 50 4.29 -20.13 6.05
CA PRO A 50 3.75 -21.46 6.27
C PRO A 50 4.54 -22.54 5.51
N VAL A 51 4.56 -23.76 6.07
CA VAL A 51 5.16 -24.92 5.41
C VAL A 51 4.48 -25.14 4.06
N GLY A 52 5.28 -25.37 3.02
CA GLY A 52 4.79 -25.55 1.63
C GLY A 52 4.56 -24.25 0.86
N ALA A 53 4.81 -23.07 1.45
CA ALA A 53 4.77 -21.82 0.70
C ALA A 53 5.88 -21.80 -0.38
N PRO A 54 5.58 -21.34 -1.61
CA PRO A 54 6.54 -21.34 -2.73
C PRO A 54 7.60 -20.22 -2.63
N PHE A 55 7.66 -19.50 -1.51
CA PHE A 55 8.54 -18.36 -1.32
C PHE A 55 9.41 -18.57 -0.08
N THR A 56 10.69 -18.25 -0.21
CA THR A 56 11.68 -18.36 0.87
C THR A 56 11.91 -17.04 1.62
N ASP A 57 11.26 -15.95 1.19
CA ASP A 57 11.36 -14.65 1.87
C ASP A 57 10.54 -14.63 3.17
N PRO A 58 10.90 -13.74 4.14
CA PRO A 58 10.15 -13.60 5.38
C PRO A 58 8.67 -13.28 5.18
N GLY A 59 7.83 -13.92 6.00
CA GLY A 59 6.39 -13.91 5.91
C GLY A 59 5.68 -12.83 6.74
N MET A 60 6.29 -12.30 7.81
CA MET A 60 5.65 -11.32 8.69
C MET A 60 6.24 -9.92 8.56
N PRO A 61 5.40 -8.86 8.42
CA PRO A 61 3.97 -8.89 8.11
C PRO A 61 3.71 -9.20 6.63
N SER A 62 2.48 -9.59 6.29
CA SER A 62 2.08 -9.73 4.90
C SER A 62 2.04 -8.38 4.19
N SER A 63 2.82 -8.23 3.12
CA SER A 63 2.89 -6.99 2.32
C SER A 63 1.57 -6.64 1.66
N HIS A 64 0.87 -7.65 1.13
CA HIS A 64 -0.44 -7.47 0.50
C HIS A 64 -1.46 -6.96 1.51
N ALA A 65 -1.52 -7.55 2.70
CA ALA A 65 -2.42 -7.11 3.76
C ALA A 65 -2.10 -5.70 4.25
N LEU A 66 -0.83 -5.40 4.51
CA LEU A 66 -0.45 -4.08 5.03
C LEU A 66 -0.75 -2.96 4.04
N VAL A 67 -0.35 -3.12 2.77
CA VAL A 67 -0.54 -2.06 1.76
C VAL A 67 -2.02 -1.94 1.36
N SER A 68 -2.78 -3.05 1.29
CA SER A 68 -4.21 -2.99 0.97
C SER A 68 -5.02 -2.33 2.08
N PHE A 69 -4.77 -2.68 3.35
CA PHE A 69 -5.45 -2.05 4.48
C PHE A 69 -5.02 -0.61 4.67
N PHE A 70 -3.76 -0.26 4.37
CA PHE A 70 -3.34 1.14 4.36
C PHE A 70 -4.16 1.96 3.35
N ALA A 71 -4.18 1.52 2.09
CA ALA A 71 -4.89 2.23 1.03
C ALA A 71 -6.40 2.27 1.26
N ALA A 72 -7.01 1.13 1.63
CA ALA A 72 -8.44 1.04 1.88
C ALA A 72 -8.87 1.93 3.06
N THR A 73 -8.12 1.92 4.17
CA THR A 73 -8.41 2.77 5.33
C THR A 73 -8.27 4.25 4.98
N GLY A 74 -7.20 4.64 4.28
CA GLY A 74 -6.98 6.03 3.87
C GLY A 74 -8.14 6.59 3.04
N TRP A 75 -8.66 5.81 2.08
CA TRP A 75 -9.82 6.20 1.28
C TRP A 75 -11.15 6.11 2.05
N ALA A 76 -11.33 5.06 2.86
CA ALA A 76 -12.54 4.86 3.64
C ALA A 76 -12.83 5.99 4.63
N LEU A 77 -11.77 6.64 5.16
CA LEU A 77 -11.89 7.80 6.06
C LEU A 77 -12.41 9.06 5.35
N LEU A 78 -12.36 9.11 4.02
CA LEU A 78 -12.77 10.28 3.22
C LEU A 78 -14.15 10.12 2.59
N PHE A 79 -14.62 8.90 2.45
CA PHE A 79 -15.92 8.63 1.85
C PHE A 79 -17.04 9.01 2.81
N ARG A 80 -18.02 9.75 2.28
CA ARG A 80 -19.27 10.05 3.00
C ARG A 80 -20.19 8.83 3.10
N SER A 81 -20.05 7.87 2.18
CA SER A 81 -20.86 6.65 2.14
C SER A 81 -20.19 5.54 2.94
N ALA A 82 -20.81 5.14 4.06
CA ALA A 82 -20.38 3.99 4.86
C ALA A 82 -20.34 2.70 4.03
N ALA A 83 -21.25 2.54 3.06
CA ALA A 83 -21.26 1.40 2.15
C ALA A 83 -20.00 1.38 1.26
N ALA A 84 -19.59 2.52 0.72
CA ALA A 84 -18.37 2.61 -0.09
C ALA A 84 -17.12 2.30 0.75
N SER A 85 -17.06 2.79 1.99
CA SER A 85 -15.98 2.48 2.93
C SER A 85 -15.95 0.99 3.27
N ALA A 86 -17.11 0.39 3.54
CA ALA A 86 -17.23 -1.04 3.82
C ALA A 86 -16.78 -1.90 2.63
N VAL A 87 -17.13 -1.51 1.40
CA VAL A 87 -16.69 -2.21 0.19
C VAL A 87 -15.16 -2.18 0.04
N LEU A 88 -14.51 -1.04 0.27
CA LEU A 88 -13.05 -0.97 0.20
C LEU A 88 -12.36 -1.85 1.26
N LEU A 89 -12.87 -1.83 2.49
CA LEU A 89 -12.34 -2.66 3.58
C LEU A 89 -12.61 -4.15 3.33
N ALA A 90 -13.75 -4.50 2.73
CA ALA A 90 -14.05 -5.87 2.28
C ALA A 90 -13.07 -6.31 1.19
N CYS A 91 -12.78 -5.46 0.20
CA CYS A 91 -11.76 -5.76 -0.82
C CYS A 91 -10.38 -5.99 -0.21
N ALA A 92 -9.95 -5.16 0.75
CA ALA A 92 -8.69 -5.37 1.47
C ALA A 92 -8.68 -6.69 2.25
N THR A 93 -9.81 -7.03 2.87
CA THR A 93 -10.00 -8.30 3.59
C THR A 93 -9.90 -9.49 2.63
N VAL A 94 -10.56 -9.45 1.47
CA VAL A 94 -10.47 -10.49 0.44
C VAL A 94 -9.02 -10.66 -0.02
N VAL A 95 -8.29 -9.57 -0.28
CA VAL A 95 -6.87 -9.63 -0.62
C VAL A 95 -6.05 -10.35 0.45
N SER A 96 -6.30 -10.07 1.73
CA SER A 96 -5.64 -10.73 2.87
C SER A 96 -6.00 -12.21 2.99
N VAL A 97 -7.29 -12.55 2.88
CA VAL A 97 -7.78 -13.94 2.96
C VAL A 97 -7.20 -14.78 1.83
N LEU A 98 -7.13 -14.24 0.61
CA LEU A 98 -6.50 -14.93 -0.52
C LEU A 98 -5.02 -15.27 -0.27
N ARG A 99 -4.32 -14.51 0.58
CA ARG A 99 -2.94 -14.87 0.97
C ARG A 99 -2.89 -16.12 1.86
N VAL A 100 -3.91 -16.34 2.67
CA VAL A 100 -4.02 -17.52 3.53
C VAL A 100 -4.51 -18.72 2.73
N VAL A 101 -5.58 -18.55 1.95
CA VAL A 101 -6.18 -19.62 1.14
C VAL A 101 -5.19 -20.19 0.12
N CYS A 102 -4.36 -19.35 -0.51
CA CYS A 102 -3.32 -19.81 -1.42
C CYS A 102 -2.05 -20.33 -0.73
N GLY A 103 -2.06 -20.49 0.60
CA GLY A 103 -0.93 -21.04 1.37
C GLY A 103 0.29 -20.11 1.47
N TYR A 104 0.14 -18.82 1.17
CA TYR A 104 1.27 -17.90 1.11
C TYR A 104 1.64 -17.24 2.43
N HIS A 105 0.69 -17.15 3.36
CA HIS A 105 0.83 -16.52 4.67
C HIS A 105 -0.07 -17.20 5.71
N THR A 106 0.28 -17.11 7.00
CA THR A 106 -0.61 -17.50 8.10
C THR A 106 -1.64 -16.41 8.40
N VAL A 107 -2.70 -16.77 9.14
CA VAL A 107 -3.68 -15.79 9.66
C VAL A 107 -2.97 -14.70 10.47
N ALA A 108 -2.04 -15.07 11.37
CA ALA A 108 -1.29 -14.10 12.16
C ALA A 108 -0.50 -13.10 11.29
N GLN A 109 0.15 -13.56 10.21
CA GLN A 109 0.91 -12.70 9.31
C GLN A 109 0.05 -11.68 8.57
N VAL A 110 -1.16 -12.07 8.17
CA VAL A 110 -2.10 -11.16 7.50
C VAL A 110 -2.80 -10.25 8.51
N SER A 111 -3.11 -10.72 9.72
CA SER A 111 -3.71 -9.90 10.79
C SER A 111 -2.78 -8.79 11.24
N VAL A 112 -1.49 -9.09 11.49
CA VAL A 112 -0.48 -8.08 11.83
C VAL A 112 -0.30 -7.09 10.68
N GLY A 113 -0.27 -7.57 9.44
CA GLY A 113 -0.23 -6.70 8.26
C GLY A 113 -1.42 -5.75 8.19
N ALA A 114 -2.64 -6.29 8.31
CA ALA A 114 -3.88 -5.50 8.27
C ALA A 114 -3.92 -4.44 9.38
N LEU A 115 -3.59 -4.81 10.62
CA LEU A 115 -3.56 -3.89 11.76
C LEU A 115 -2.54 -2.76 11.55
N LEU A 116 -1.30 -3.10 11.21
CA LEU A 116 -0.25 -2.10 10.96
C LEU A 116 -0.63 -1.18 9.80
N GLY A 117 -1.22 -1.72 8.74
CA GLY A 117 -1.70 -0.95 7.60
C GLY A 117 -2.78 0.06 7.99
N ALA A 118 -3.81 -0.39 8.70
CA ALA A 118 -4.92 0.45 9.14
C ALA A 118 -4.49 1.55 10.12
N VAL A 119 -3.71 1.19 11.15
CA VAL A 119 -3.19 2.15 12.14
C VAL A 119 -2.27 3.18 11.48
N SER A 120 -1.39 2.73 10.58
CA SER A 120 -0.50 3.64 9.85
C SER A 120 -1.28 4.60 8.95
N ALA A 121 -2.33 4.12 8.27
CA ALA A 121 -3.19 4.97 7.45
C ALA A 121 -3.95 5.99 8.29
N PHE A 122 -4.49 5.59 9.45
CA PHE A 122 -5.14 6.53 10.35
C PHE A 122 -4.18 7.65 10.77
N GLY A 123 -2.98 7.31 11.25
CA GLY A 123 -1.97 8.30 11.61
C GLY A 123 -1.54 9.19 10.45
N TRP A 124 -1.39 8.61 9.25
CA TRP A 124 -1.07 9.35 8.02
C TRP A 124 -2.18 10.35 7.66
N MET A 125 -3.45 9.95 7.76
CA MET A 125 -4.58 10.84 7.47
C MET A 125 -4.72 11.95 8.52
N GLN A 126 -4.43 11.68 9.80
CA GLN A 126 -4.34 12.73 10.81
C GLN A 126 -3.25 13.75 10.46
N LEU A 127 -2.09 13.30 9.99
CA LEU A 127 -1.04 14.20 9.52
C LEU A 127 -1.50 15.05 8.31
N ALA A 128 -2.31 14.50 7.40
CA ALA A 128 -2.92 15.27 6.32
C ALA A 128 -3.76 16.44 6.84
N THR A 129 -4.56 16.21 7.90
CA THR A 129 -5.38 17.27 8.52
C THR A 129 -4.53 18.36 9.16
N VAL A 130 -3.43 17.99 9.81
CA VAL A 130 -2.48 18.96 10.40
C VAL A 130 -1.82 19.78 9.28
N ILE A 131 -1.35 19.13 8.21
CA ILE A 131 -0.75 19.84 7.06
C ILE A 131 -1.74 20.82 6.45
N ALA A 132 -2.98 20.38 6.20
CA ALA A 132 -4.03 21.24 5.63
C ALA A 132 -4.39 22.43 6.54
N ALA A 133 -4.24 22.30 7.86
CA ALA A 133 -4.53 23.36 8.81
C ALA A 133 -3.36 24.33 9.05
N THR A 134 -2.12 23.89 8.82
CA THR A 134 -0.90 24.63 9.22
C THR A 134 -0.04 25.13 8.07
N VAL A 135 -0.18 24.53 6.88
CA VAL A 135 0.61 24.86 5.70
C VAL A 135 -0.28 25.54 4.67
N GLU A 136 0.25 26.59 4.03
CA GLU A 136 -0.44 27.26 2.92
C GLU A 136 -0.85 26.23 1.84
N PRO A 137 -2.11 26.23 1.36
CA PRO A 137 -2.63 25.19 0.47
C PRO A 137 -1.80 24.95 -0.80
N ARG A 138 -1.30 26.03 -1.42
CA ARG A 138 -0.47 25.92 -2.64
C ARG A 138 0.86 25.23 -2.34
N THR A 139 1.51 25.61 -1.24
CA THR A 139 2.77 25.03 -0.79
C THR A 139 2.58 23.55 -0.43
N ALA A 140 1.53 23.21 0.32
CA ALA A 140 1.20 21.83 0.67
C ALA A 140 0.94 20.97 -0.58
N PHE A 141 0.17 21.50 -1.55
CA PHE A 141 -0.10 20.84 -2.82
C PHE A 141 1.18 20.54 -3.60
N VAL A 142 2.02 21.56 -3.83
CA VAL A 142 3.28 21.41 -4.58
C VAL A 142 4.21 20.43 -3.88
N ALA A 143 4.36 20.53 -2.56
CA ALA A 143 5.23 19.65 -1.79
C ALA A 143 4.79 18.18 -1.89
N VAL A 144 3.49 17.90 -1.71
CA VAL A 144 2.97 16.52 -1.81
C VAL A 144 3.11 15.96 -3.21
N TRP A 145 2.84 16.74 -4.25
CA TRP A 145 3.03 16.29 -5.63
C TRP A 145 4.50 16.03 -5.97
N ALA A 146 5.42 16.88 -5.49
CA ALA A 146 6.86 16.66 -5.65
C ALA A 146 7.32 15.39 -4.92
N CYS A 147 6.89 15.20 -3.66
CA CYS A 147 7.17 13.98 -2.89
C CYS A 147 6.57 12.73 -3.52
N TYR A 148 5.34 12.80 -4.05
CA TYR A 148 4.69 11.70 -4.76
C TYR A 148 5.47 11.33 -6.02
N PHE A 149 5.88 12.32 -6.83
CA PHE A 149 6.66 12.08 -8.04
C PHE A 149 8.01 11.45 -7.70
N GLY A 150 8.77 12.06 -6.79
CA GLY A 150 10.07 11.54 -6.33
C GLY A 150 9.95 10.15 -5.71
N GLY A 151 8.95 9.92 -4.85
CA GLY A 151 8.66 8.63 -4.24
C GLY A 151 8.29 7.56 -5.27
N SER A 152 7.52 7.92 -6.30
CA SER A 152 7.15 7.01 -7.39
C SER A 152 8.36 6.62 -8.24
N VAL A 153 9.23 7.58 -8.57
CA VAL A 153 10.50 7.33 -9.28
C VAL A 153 11.39 6.39 -8.47
N LEU A 154 11.57 6.65 -7.18
CA LEU A 154 12.35 5.77 -6.29
C LEU A 154 11.76 4.37 -6.18
N PHE A 155 10.43 4.27 -6.05
CA PHE A 155 9.72 3.00 -5.98
C PHE A 155 9.92 2.17 -7.25
N LEU A 156 9.67 2.78 -8.42
CA LEU A 156 9.85 2.12 -9.71
C LEU A 156 11.31 1.74 -9.92
N GLY A 157 12.27 2.64 -9.66
CA GLY A 157 13.70 2.34 -9.78
C GLY A 157 14.13 1.11 -8.97
N LYS A 158 13.57 0.91 -7.77
CA LYS A 158 13.88 -0.26 -6.93
C LYS A 158 13.13 -1.54 -7.33
N LYS A 159 11.89 -1.42 -7.82
CA LYS A 159 11.01 -2.58 -8.08
C LYS A 159 11.07 -3.08 -9.52
N LEU A 160 11.29 -2.18 -10.48
CA LEU A 160 11.27 -2.47 -11.91
C LEU A 160 12.29 -3.54 -12.33
N PRO A 161 13.56 -3.54 -11.87
CA PRO A 161 14.52 -4.58 -12.27
C PRO A 161 14.06 -6.00 -11.89
N ALA A 162 13.50 -6.14 -10.69
CA ALA A 162 12.97 -7.43 -10.21
C ALA A 162 11.69 -7.86 -10.92
N TRP A 163 10.94 -6.91 -11.50
CA TRP A 163 9.74 -7.21 -12.28
C TRP A 163 10.10 -7.67 -13.68
N LEU A 164 10.99 -6.95 -14.36
CA LEU A 164 11.44 -7.28 -15.71
C LEU A 164 12.26 -8.58 -15.75
N GLY A 165 13.14 -8.82 -14.76
CA GLY A 165 13.93 -10.05 -14.69
C GLY A 165 13.10 -11.33 -14.50
N LYS A 166 11.89 -11.22 -13.93
CA LYS A 166 10.95 -12.36 -13.83
C LYS A 166 10.16 -12.59 -15.11
N ASP A 167 9.88 -11.53 -15.86
CA ASP A 167 9.14 -11.61 -17.11
C ASP A 167 10.05 -12.10 -18.26
N ALA A 168 11.38 -11.95 -18.16
CA ALA A 168 12.36 -12.48 -19.11
C ALA A 168 12.77 -13.95 -18.85
N ALA A 169 12.35 -14.54 -17.73
CA ALA A 169 12.64 -15.93 -17.35
C ALA A 169 11.46 -16.88 -17.63
N LEU A 170 10.42 -16.40 -18.32
CA LEU A 170 9.25 -17.11 -18.82
C LEU A 170 9.28 -17.13 -20.34
#